data_AF-A0A2N2IXM6-F1
#
_entry.id   AF-A0A2N2IXM6-F1
#
_cell.length_a   1.000
_cell.length_b   1.000
_cell.length_c   1.000
_cell.angle_alpha   90.00
_cell.angle_beta   90.00
_cell.angle_gamma   90.00
#
_symmetry.space_group_name_H-M   'P 1'
#
loop_
_entity.id
_entity.type
_entity.pdbx_description
1 polymer ?
#
loop_
_entity_poly.entity_id
_entity_poly.type
_entity_poly.pdbx_seq_one_letter_code
_entity_poly.pdbx_strand_id
1 'polypeptide(L)'
;MSIQALKGFKDILPDEVGVWQHIEATARDIFHRFGFSEIRVPILEKTELFARSIGEATDIVEKEMYSFGDRNGDSVTMRPEGTASVLRAFIEHGLQA
;
A
#
# COMPACT_ATOMS: atom_id res chain seq x y z
N MET A 1 28.46 16.82 0.12
CA MET A 1 27.96 15.44 0.15
C MET A 1 26.79 15.35 -0.82
N SER A 2 26.75 14.34 -1.69
CA SER A 2 25.58 14.07 -2.51
C SER A 2 24.59 13.22 -1.70
N ILE A 3 23.29 13.52 -1.85
CA ILE A 3 22.22 12.71 -1.29
C ILE A 3 22.14 11.40 -2.09
N GLN A 4 21.80 10.29 -1.43
CA GLN A 4 21.68 8.96 -2.04
C GLN A 4 20.32 8.35 -1.67
N ALA A 5 19.86 7.35 -2.44
CA ALA A 5 18.66 6.61 -2.12
C ALA A 5 18.80 5.85 -0.79
N LEU A 6 17.68 5.65 -0.09
CA LEU A 6 17.64 4.84 1.12
C LEU A 6 17.95 3.38 0.79
N LYS A 7 18.70 2.70 1.66
CA LYS A 7 18.96 1.27 1.52
C LYS A 7 17.62 0.51 1.51
N GLY A 8 17.40 -0.31 0.48
CA GLY A 8 16.16 -1.06 0.28
C GLY A 8 15.15 -0.38 -0.65
N PHE A 9 15.36 0.88 -1.01
CA PHE A 9 14.53 1.63 -1.96
C PHE A 9 15.30 1.80 -3.27
N LYS A 10 14.65 1.53 -4.40
CA LYS A 10 15.29 1.51 -5.72
C LYS A 10 14.61 2.49 -6.66
N ASP A 11 15.41 3.18 -7.46
CA ASP A 11 14.93 3.85 -8.66
C ASP A 11 14.75 2.79 -9.77
N ILE A 12 13.62 2.83 -10.49
CA ILE A 12 13.38 1.99 -11.67
C ILE A 12 13.76 2.82 -12.90
N LEU A 13 14.81 2.40 -13.60
CA LEU A 13 15.43 3.20 -14.67
C LEU A 13 14.78 2.96 -16.05
N PRO A 14 15.06 3.81 -17.06
CA PRO A 14 14.44 3.70 -18.39
C PRO A 14 14.61 2.35 -19.10
N ASP A 15 15.71 1.63 -18.82
CA ASP A 15 15.99 0.30 -19.35
C ASP A 15 15.24 -0.83 -18.62
N GLU A 16 14.75 -0.58 -17.39
CA GLU A 16 13.99 -1.54 -16.59
C GLU A 16 12.48 -1.29 -16.65
N VAL A 17 12.06 -0.02 -16.73
CA VAL A 17 10.65 0.40 -16.59
C VAL A 17 9.73 -0.24 -17.64
N GLY A 18 10.23 -0.53 -18.84
CA GLY A 18 9.45 -1.18 -19.89
C GLY A 18 8.92 -2.56 -19.49
N VAL A 19 9.70 -3.33 -18.71
CA VAL A 19 9.28 -4.65 -18.21
C VAL A 19 8.16 -4.51 -17.18
N TRP A 20 8.29 -3.56 -16.24
CA TRP A 20 7.24 -3.26 -15.25
C TRP A 20 5.93 -2.86 -15.92
N GLN A 21 5.99 -1.91 -16.87
CA GLN A 21 4.82 -1.45 -17.61
C GLN A 21 4.12 -2.59 -18.36
N HIS A 22 4.88 -3.50 -18.96
CA HIS A 22 4.33 -4.66 -19.65
C HIS A 22 3.58 -5.62 -18.70
N ILE A 23 4.18 -5.93 -17.54
CA ILE A 23 3.57 -6.79 -16.53
C ILE A 23 2.27 -6.17 -16.01
N GLU A 24 2.31 -4.89 -15.63
CA GLU A 24 1.14 -4.19 -15.12
C GLU A 24 0.02 -4.06 -16.15
N ALA A 25 0.35 -3.76 -17.42
CA ALA A 25 -0.63 -3.66 -18.49
C ALA A 25 -1.33 -5.01 -18.73
N THR A 26 -0.56 -6.10 -18.70
CA THR A 26 -1.11 -7.46 -18.84
C THR A 26 -2.02 -7.82 -17.69
N ALA A 27 -1.62 -7.52 -16.44
CA ALA A 27 -2.46 -7.75 -15.27
C ALA A 27 -3.77 -6.95 -15.34
N ARG A 28 -3.70 -5.67 -15.71
CA ARG A 28 -4.89 -4.80 -15.88
C ARG A 28 -5.85 -5.33 -16.95
N ASP A 29 -5.34 -5.78 -18.10
CA ASP A 29 -6.16 -6.38 -19.16
C ASP A 29 -6.90 -7.63 -18.67
N ILE A 30 -6.18 -8.54 -17.99
CA ILE A 30 -6.77 -9.76 -17.46
C ILE A 30 -7.87 -9.43 -16.45
N PHE A 31 -7.61 -8.60 -15.44
CA PHE A 31 -8.62 -8.24 -14.44
C PHE A 31 -9.87 -7.59 -15.06
N HIS A 32 -9.68 -6.69 -16.03
CA HIS A 32 -10.79 -6.06 -16.75
C HIS A 32 -11.66 -7.11 -17.46
N ARG A 33 -11.04 -8.09 -18.13
CA ARG A 33 -11.78 -9.16 -18.85
C ARG A 33 -12.62 -10.05 -17.93
N PHE A 34 -12.32 -10.09 -16.64
CA PHE A 34 -13.12 -10.78 -15.62
C PHE A 34 -14.09 -9.84 -14.88
N GLY A 35 -14.26 -8.59 -15.32
CA GLY A 35 -15.21 -7.64 -14.75
C GLY A 35 -14.75 -6.96 -13.46
N PHE A 36 -13.48 -7.10 -13.08
CA PHE A 36 -12.93 -6.38 -11.94
C PHE A 36 -12.69 -4.91 -12.29
N SER A 37 -12.97 -4.03 -11.33
CA SER A 37 -12.69 -2.59 -11.43
C SER A 37 -11.54 -2.20 -10.50
N GLU A 38 -10.65 -1.34 -10.97
CA GLU A 38 -9.53 -0.84 -10.17
C GLU A 38 -10.02 0.12 -9.09
N ILE A 39 -9.48 -0.03 -7.87
CA ILE A 39 -9.58 0.94 -6.78
C ILE A 39 -8.17 1.38 -6.38
N ARG A 40 -8.00 2.68 -6.12
CA ARG A 40 -6.76 3.25 -5.59
C ARG A 40 -7.00 3.79 -4.19
N VAL A 41 -6.24 3.26 -3.24
CA VAL A 41 -6.32 3.62 -1.82
C VAL A 41 -5.05 4.35 -1.37
N PRO A 42 -5.11 5.15 -0.28
CA PRO A 42 -3.95 5.87 0.25
C PRO A 42 -2.74 4.96 0.54
N ILE A 43 -1.55 5.56 0.52
CA ILE A 43 -0.31 4.90 0.97
C ILE A 43 -0.18 5.00 2.50
N LEU A 44 -0.69 6.08 3.09
CA LEU A 44 -0.61 6.37 4.51
C LEU A 44 -2.00 6.26 5.14
N GLU A 45 -2.13 5.49 6.20
CA GLU A 45 -3.38 5.25 6.93
C GLU A 45 -3.12 5.32 8.45
N LYS A 46 -4.17 5.34 9.27
CA LYS A 46 -4.01 5.23 10.73
C LYS A 46 -3.37 3.90 11.11
N THR A 47 -2.39 3.92 12.01
CA THR A 47 -1.68 2.70 12.47
C THR A 47 -2.63 1.64 13.00
N GLU A 48 -3.70 2.07 13.70
CA GLU A 48 -4.72 1.18 14.25
C GLU A 48 -5.40 0.29 13.19
N LEU A 49 -5.54 0.77 11.95
CA LEU A 49 -6.13 -0.01 10.86
C LEU A 49 -5.38 -1.33 10.67
N PHE A 50 -4.05 -1.25 10.56
CA PHE A 50 -3.19 -2.41 10.31
C PHE A 50 -3.00 -3.27 11.55
N ALA A 51 -2.84 -2.64 12.73
CA ALA A 51 -2.68 -3.37 13.99
C ALA A 51 -3.89 -4.30 14.27
N ARG A 52 -5.11 -3.82 14.01
CA ARG A 52 -6.34 -4.61 14.20
C ARG A 52 -6.55 -5.65 13.11
N SER A 53 -6.27 -5.33 11.85
CA SER A 53 -6.57 -6.22 10.72
C SER A 53 -5.56 -7.35 10.54
N ILE A 54 -4.27 -7.08 10.76
CA ILE A 54 -3.19 -8.05 10.57
C ILE A 54 -2.99 -8.87 11.85
N GLY A 55 -3.22 -8.25 13.02
CA GLY A 55 -3.03 -8.86 14.33
C GLY A 55 -1.76 -8.37 15.01
N GLU A 56 -1.89 -7.99 16.28
CA GLU A 56 -0.83 -7.32 17.06
C GLU A 56 0.43 -8.17 17.24
N ALA A 57 0.29 -9.50 17.30
CA ALA A 57 1.40 -10.44 17.52
C ALA A 57 2.10 -10.89 16.23
N THR A 58 1.90 -10.19 15.12
CA THR A 58 2.57 -10.50 13.84
C THR A 58 3.88 -9.72 13.73
N ASP A 59 4.91 -10.32 13.13
CA ASP A 59 6.18 -9.63 12.89
C ASP A 59 5.99 -8.33 12.09
N ILE A 60 5.00 -8.29 11.20
CA ILE A 60 4.62 -7.09 10.46
C ILE A 60 4.31 -5.95 11.43
N VAL A 61 3.37 -6.17 12.35
CA VAL A 61 2.91 -5.15 13.30
C VAL A 61 3.99 -4.83 14.33
N GLU A 62 4.79 -5.80 14.75
CA GLU A 62 5.83 -5.60 15.75
C GLU A 62 7.06 -4.86 15.22
N LYS A 63 7.50 -5.13 13.98
CA LYS A 63 8.87 -4.78 13.53
C LYS A 63 8.98 -4.21 12.12
N GLU A 64 7.98 -4.37 11.26
CA GLU A 64 8.11 -4.02 9.83
C GLU A 64 7.33 -2.77 9.41
N MET A 65 6.36 -2.32 10.22
CA MET A 65 5.58 -1.12 9.91
C MET A 65 6.42 0.16 10.01
N TYR A 66 6.40 0.96 8.94
CA TYR A 66 6.92 2.33 8.95
C TYR A 66 5.88 3.27 9.55
N SER A 67 5.89 3.39 10.88
CA SER A 67 4.96 4.22 11.65
C SER A 67 5.61 5.49 12.21
N PHE A 68 4.88 6.59 12.20
CA PHE A 68 5.33 7.87 12.75
C PHE A 68 4.15 8.71 13.25
N GLY A 69 4.44 9.68 14.12
CA GLY A 69 3.45 10.68 14.54
C GLY A 69 3.24 11.73 13.45
N ASP A 70 1.98 12.01 13.12
CA ASP A 70 1.63 13.14 12.27
C ASP A 70 1.77 14.47 13.05
N ARG A 71 1.44 15.60 12.41
CA ARG A 71 1.55 16.92 13.03
C ARG A 71 0.61 17.13 14.23
N ASN A 72 -0.46 16.34 14.33
CA ASN A 72 -1.45 16.38 15.41
C ASN A 72 -1.14 15.37 16.51
N GLY A 73 -0.11 14.53 16.33
CA GLY A 73 0.25 13.45 17.25
C GLY A 73 -0.48 12.14 16.99
N ASP A 74 -1.27 12.04 15.91
CA ASP A 74 -1.89 10.79 15.51
C ASP A 74 -0.84 9.83 14.95
N SER A 75 -0.93 8.55 15.33
CA SER A 75 -0.06 7.51 14.79
C SER A 75 -0.53 7.09 13.40
N VAL A 76 0.34 7.27 12.41
CA VAL A 76 0.10 6.90 11.01
C VAL A 76 1.18 5.94 10.52
N THR A 77 0.82 5.08 9.57
CA THR A 77 1.68 4.03 9.04
C THR A 77 1.64 4.03 7.52
N MET A 78 2.81 3.96 6.88
CA MET A 78 2.86 3.61 5.45
C MET A 78 2.42 2.16 5.29
N ARG A 79 1.42 1.92 4.45
CA ARG A 79 0.75 0.63 4.34
C ARG A 79 1.75 -0.51 4.11
N PRO A 80 1.77 -1.55 4.97
CA PRO A 80 2.59 -2.74 4.72
C PRO A 80 1.93 -3.67 3.68
N GLU A 81 0.60 -3.54 3.49
CA GLU A 81 -0.22 -4.32 2.57
C GLU A 81 -1.45 -3.53 2.10
N GLY A 82 -2.26 -4.07 1.18
CA GLY A 82 -3.36 -3.33 0.54
C GLY A 82 -4.78 -3.68 1.00
N THR A 83 -5.00 -4.87 1.55
CA THR A 83 -6.31 -5.45 1.87
C THR A 83 -7.05 -4.65 2.93
N ALA A 84 -6.38 -4.28 4.03
CA ALA A 84 -6.99 -3.50 5.09
C ALA A 84 -7.43 -2.11 4.60
N SER A 85 -6.60 -1.48 3.75
CA SER A 85 -6.92 -0.19 3.12
C SER A 85 -8.13 -0.28 2.19
N VAL A 86 -8.21 -1.37 1.39
CA VAL A 86 -9.35 -1.61 0.49
C VAL A 86 -10.64 -1.87 1.28
N LEU A 87 -10.60 -2.73 2.31
CA LEU A 87 -11.78 -3.00 3.15
C LEU A 87 -12.26 -1.76 3.89
N ARG A 88 -11.33 -0.95 4.41
CA ARG A 88 -11.64 0.34 5.03
C ARG A 88 -12.39 1.25 4.05
N ALA A 89 -11.90 1.37 2.81
CA ALA A 89 -12.56 2.16 1.76
C ALA A 89 -13.91 1.59 1.35
N PHE A 90 -14.01 0.27 1.25
CA PHE A 90 -15.25 -0.43 0.95
C PHE A 90 -16.35 -0.11 1.97
N ILE A 91 -16.01 -0.11 3.27
CA ILE A 91 -16.94 0.22 4.35
C ILE A 91 -17.25 1.72 4.37
N GLU A 92 -16.24 2.60 4.32
CA GLU A 92 -16.45 4.06 4.41
C GLU A 92 -17.34 4.59 3.29
N HIS A 93 -17.21 4.05 2.08
CA HIS A 93 -17.98 4.49 0.92
C HIS A 93 -19.24 3.67 0.68
N GLY A 94 -19.60 2.75 1.58
CA GLY A 94 -20.83 1.96 1.46
C GLY A 94 -20.87 1.09 0.20
N LEU A 95 -19.73 0.52 -0.21
CA LEU A 95 -19.64 -0.39 -1.36
C LEU A 95 -20.13 -1.81 -1.04
N GLN A 96 -20.44 -2.07 0.24
CA GLN A 96 -21.23 -3.22 0.69
C GLN A 96 -22.69 -3.01 0.31
N ALA A 97 -23.20 -3.83 -0.61
CA ALA A 97 -24.60 -3.83 -0.99
C ALA A 97 -25.53 -4.23 0.17
#